data_AF-A0A9E6RAM3-F1
#
_entry.id   AF-A0A9E6RAM3-F1
#
_cell.length_a   1.000
_cell.length_b   1.000
_cell.length_c   1.000
_cell.angle_alpha   90.00
_cell.angle_beta   90.00
_cell.angle_gamma   90.00
#
_symmetry.space_group_name_H-M   'P 1'
#
loop_
_entity.id
_entity.type
_entity.pdbx_description
1 polymer ?
#
loop_
_entity_poly.entity_id
_entity_poly.type
_entity_poly.pdbx_seq_one_letter_code
_entity_poly.pdbx_strand_id
1 'polypeptide(L)' 'MGMRVRLKASYAVPDGFSRETKAILKALRTYGMFVADNGSDWFLSGSPDDRWKSGRLLDELRQVAGRNFEVVRMDGLVTP' A
#
# COMPACT_ATOMS: atom_id res chain seq x y z
N MET A 1 7.72 15.12 -1.64
CA MET A 1 7.33 14.14 -0.60
C MET A 1 8.10 12.85 -0.85
N GLY A 2 8.29 12.00 0.16
CA GLY A 2 9.11 10.79 0.02
C GLY A 2 9.21 9.92 1.28
N MET A 3 8.34 10.12 2.26
CA MET A 3 8.30 9.26 3.44
C MET A 3 7.97 7.83 3.00
N ARG A 4 8.76 6.86 3.45
CA ARG A 4 8.47 5.45 3.23
C ARG A 4 7.59 4.92 4.36
N VAL A 5 6.48 4.29 3.98
CA VAL A 5 5.58 3.58 4.91
C VAL A 5 5.46 2.12 4.48
N ARG A 6 5.18 1.23 5.43
CA ARG A 6 5.04 -0.21 5.17
C ARG A 6 3.86 -0.78 5.93
N LEU A 7 3.19 -1.76 5.34
CA LEU A 7 2.12 -2.47 6.03
C LEU A 7 2.71 -3.30 7.17
N LYS A 8 2.17 -3.15 8.38
CA LYS A 8 2.65 -3.86 9.58
C LYS A 8 2.61 -5.37 9.36
N ALA A 9 3.63 -6.07 9.85
CA ALA A 9 3.71 -7.52 9.78
C ALA A 9 2.53 -8.21 10.51
N SER A 10 1.97 -7.55 11.54
CA SER A 10 0.82 -8.02 12.32
C SER A 10 -0.53 -7.82 11.63
N TYR A 11 -0.60 -7.12 10.49
CA TYR A 11 -1.85 -6.98 9.77
C TYR A 11 -2.31 -8.33 9.22
N ALA A 12 -3.50 -8.78 9.60
CA ALA A 12 -4.09 -10.00 9.06
C ALA A 12 -4.78 -9.69 7.72
N VAL A 13 -4.30 -10.28 6.62
CA VAL A 13 -4.94 -10.13 5.31
C VAL A 13 -6.17 -11.05 5.28
N PRO A 14 -7.39 -10.53 5.05
CA PRO A 14 -8.58 -11.35 5.03
C PRO A 14 -8.53 -12.43 3.95
N ASP A 15 -8.92 -13.66 4.31
CA ASP A 15 -8.92 -14.80 3.40
C ASP A 15 -9.87 -14.63 2.22
N GLY A 16 -10.94 -13.84 2.39
CA GLY A 16 -11.89 -13.52 1.34
C GLY A 16 -11.41 -12.50 0.30
N PHE A 17 -10.24 -11.88 0.48
CA PHE A 17 -9.74 -10.89 -0.48
C PHE A 17 -9.35 -11.55 -1.80
N SER A 18 -9.50 -10.79 -2.89
CA SER A 18 -9.06 -11.17 -4.22
C SER A 18 -7.56 -11.48 -4.28
N ARG A 19 -7.15 -12.22 -5.32
CA ARG A 19 -5.74 -12.58 -5.53
C ARG A 19 -4.88 -11.32 -5.73
N GLU A 20 -5.45 -10.35 -6.44
CA GLU A 20 -4.87 -9.05 -6.76
C GLU A 20 -4.63 -8.24 -5.49
N THR A 21 -5.64 -8.10 -4.64
CA THR A 21 -5.50 -7.40 -3.35
C THR A 21 -4.45 -8.08 -2.47
N LYS A 22 -4.48 -9.41 -2.35
CA LYS A 22 -3.49 -10.16 -1.58
C LYS A 22 -2.06 -9.92 -2.10
N ALA A 23 -1.88 -9.85 -3.43
CA ALA A 23 -0.59 -9.56 -4.03
C ALA A 23 -0.09 -8.15 -3.66
N ILE A 24 -0.95 -7.13 -3.76
CA ILE A 24 -0.61 -5.75 -3.36
C ILE A 24 -0.28 -5.69 -1.86
N LEU A 25 -1.11 -6.26 -0.99
CA LEU A 25 -0.87 -6.22 0.46
C LEU A 25 0.42 -6.95 0.86
N LYS A 26 0.77 -8.03 0.16
CA LYS A 26 2.06 -8.70 0.32
C LYS A 26 3.22 -7.81 -0.12
N ALA A 27 3.07 -7.09 -1.23
CA ALA A 27 4.07 -6.12 -1.70
C ALA A 27 4.22 -4.95 -0.72
N LEU A 28 3.12 -4.36 -0.23
CA LEU A 28 3.13 -3.29 0.76
C LEU A 28 3.71 -3.73 2.12
N ARG A 29 3.59 -5.01 2.48
CA ARG A 29 4.25 -5.58 3.67
C ARG A 29 5.75 -5.77 3.45
N THR A 30 6.16 -6.19 2.26
CA THR A 30 7.56 -6.55 1.98
C THR A 30 8.38 -5.31 1.65
N TYR A 31 7.90 -4.51 0.71
CA TYR A 31 8.61 -3.37 0.13
C TYR A 31 8.12 -2.03 0.71
N GLY A 32 6.87 -1.95 1.13
CA GLY A 32 6.25 -0.67 1.50
C GLY A 32 5.89 0.17 0.27
N MET A 33 5.63 1.45 0.52
CA MET A 33 5.30 2.46 -0.48
C MET A 33 5.81 3.83 -0.03
N PHE A 34 5.75 4.81 -0.93
CA PHE A 34 6.16 6.19 -0.67
C PHE A 34 4.94 7.10 -0.65
N VAL A 35 4.94 8.09 0.24
CA VAL A 35 3.94 9.15 0.20
C VAL A 35 4.27 10.12 -0.93
N ALA A 36 3.39 10.20 -1.92
CA ALA A 36 3.57 11.00 -3.13
C ALA A 36 3.19 12.48 -2.93
N ASP A 37 2.12 12.74 -2.18
CA ASP A 37 1.56 14.07 -1.91
C ASP A 37 0.69 14.05 -0.63
N ASN A 38 0.24 15.23 -0.19
CA ASN A 38 -0.62 15.43 0.99
C ASN A 38 -2.08 15.68 0.56
N GLY A 39 -2.54 15.04 -0.51
CA GLY A 39 -3.91 15.13 -1.01
C GLY A 39 -4.89 14.33 -0.13
N SER A 40 -5.80 13.59 -0.78
CA SER A 40 -6.76 12.75 -0.06
C SER A 40 -6.09 11.59 0.67
N ASP A 41 -6.70 11.19 1.78
CA ASP A 41 -6.17 10.15 2.66
C ASP A 41 -5.99 8.80 1.95
N TRP A 42 -4.75 8.30 1.98
CA TRP A 42 -4.38 6.92 1.66
C TRP A 42 -4.81 6.39 0.29
N PHE A 43 -4.88 7.26 -0.71
CA PHE A 43 -4.99 6.80 -2.10
C PHE A 43 -3.70 6.10 -2.55
N LEU A 44 -3.86 4.98 -3.27
CA LEU A 44 -2.76 4.25 -3.88
C LEU A 44 -2.70 4.58 -5.37
N SER A 45 -1.59 5.15 -5.82
CA SER A 45 -1.28 5.32 -7.23
C SER A 45 -0.48 4.13 -7.76
N GLY A 46 -0.66 3.84 -9.05
CA GLY A 46 0.01 2.74 -9.72
C GLY A 46 -0.20 2.82 -11.22
N SER A 47 0.34 1.85 -11.95
CA SER A 47 0.09 1.70 -13.38
C SER A 47 -1.26 0.99 -13.57
N PRO A 48 -2.26 1.64 -14.19
CA PRO A 48 -3.51 0.96 -14.53
C PRO A 48 -3.26 -0.15 -15.54
N ASP A 49 -3.89 -1.31 -15.34
CA ASP A 49 -3.82 -2.45 -16.24
C ASP A 49 -5.18 -3.17 -16.23
N ASP A 50 -5.70 -3.51 -17.41
CA ASP A 50 -7.07 -4.03 -17.57
C ASP A 50 -7.28 -5.40 -16.93
N ARG A 51 -6.21 -6.13 -16.60
CA ARG A 51 -6.29 -7.40 -15.89
C ARG A 51 -6.69 -7.22 -14.42
N TRP A 52 -6.57 -6.00 -13.89
CA TRP A 52 -7.00 -5.69 -12.53
C TRP A 52 -8.50 -5.41 -12.55
N LYS A 53 -9.30 -6.28 -11.93
CA LYS A 53 -10.74 -6.03 -11.74
C LYS A 53 -10.95 -4.91 -10.72
N SER A 54 -10.94 -3.67 -11.19
CA SER A 54 -10.73 -2.46 -10.38
C SER A 54 -11.76 -2.23 -9.27
N GLY A 55 -13.04 -2.60 -9.47
CA GLY A 55 -14.10 -2.34 -8.50
C GLY A 55 -13.88 -3.05 -7.17
N ARG A 56 -13.88 -4.40 -7.19
CA ARG A 56 -13.66 -5.22 -5.99
C ARG A 56 -12.30 -4.95 -5.35
N LEU A 57 -11.26 -4.80 -6.16
CA LEU A 57 -9.91 -4.46 -5.70
C LEU A 57 -9.91 -3.16 -4.87
N LEU A 58 -10.54 -2.10 -5.40
CA LEU A 58 -10.60 -0.81 -4.75
C LEU A 58 -11.38 -0.89 -3.42
N ASP A 59 -12.50 -1.61 -3.41
CA ASP A 59 -13.32 -1.79 -2.22
C ASP A 59 -12.61 -2.62 -1.13
N GLU A 60 -11.79 -3.60 -1.51
CA GLU A 60 -10.97 -4.37 -0.57
C GLU A 60 -9.81 -3.54 -0.02
N LEU A 61 -9.10 -2.78 -0.86
CA LEU A 61 -7.98 -1.92 -0.44
C LEU A 61 -8.43 -0.80 0.50
N ARG A 62 -9.62 -0.22 0.28
CA ARG A 62 -10.21 0.81 1.16
C ARG A 62 -10.44 0.35 2.60
N GLN A 63 -10.51 -0.96 2.86
CA GLN A 63 -10.65 -1.49 4.21
C GLN A 63 -9.35 -1.41 5.02
N VAL A 64 -8.21 -1.14 4.38
CA VAL A 64 -6.91 -1.07 5.03
C VAL A 64 -6.69 0.32 5.61
N ALA A 65 -7.02 0.49 6.90
CA ALA A 65 -6.84 1.77 7.58
C ALA A 65 -5.35 2.18 7.69
N GLY A 66 -5.06 3.48 7.62
CA GLY A 66 -3.72 4.05 7.75
C GLY A 66 -2.96 3.62 9.01
N ARG A 67 -3.67 3.37 10.12
CA ARG A 67 -3.07 2.84 11.38
C ARG A 67 -2.38 1.47 11.22
N ASN A 68 -2.68 0.74 10.15
CA ASN A 68 -2.06 -0.54 9.84
C ASN A 68 -0.69 -0.39 9.16
N PHE A 69 -0.28 0.84 8.85
CA PHE A 69 1.04 1.14 8.35
C PHE A 69 1.97 1.64 9.46
N GLU A 70 3.26 1.47 9.24
CA GLU A 70 4.34 1.99 10.05
C GLU A 70 5.28 2.83 9.18
N VAL A 71 5.86 3.88 9.77
CA VAL A 71 6.89 4.67 9.10
C VAL A 71 8.19 3.87 9.10
N VAL A 72 8.77 3.70 7.91
CA VAL A 72 10.07 3.06 7.76
C VAL A 72 11.12 4.15 7.82
N ARG A 73 12.01 4.05 8.81
CA ARG A 73 13.22 4.88 8.87
C ARG A 73 14.05 4.61 7.61
N MET A 74 14.37 5.67 6.89
CA MET A 74 15.28 5.61 5.75
C MET A 74 16.64 6.09 6.23
N ASP A 75 17.61 5.17 6.31
CA ASP A 75 18.98 5.48 6.68
C ASP A 75 19.85 5.60 5.42
N GLY A 76 20.80 6.55 5.44
CA GLY A 76 21.66 6.88 4.29
C GLY A 76 21.25 8.16 3.56
N LEU A 77 22.19 8.74 2.80
CA LEU A 77 21.93 9.97 2.03
C LEU A 77 21.23 9.63 0.71
N VAL A 78 20.07 10.24 0.47
CA VAL A 78 19.48 10.31 -0.88
C VAL A 78 20.11 11.53 -1.55
N THR A 79 21.22 11.32 -2.28
CA THR A 79 21.83 12.36 -3.12
C THR A 79 21.02 12.52 -4.42
N PRO A 80 20.87 13.75 -4.95
CA PRO A 80 20.37 13.97 -6.30
C PRO A 80 21.15 13.19 -7.37
#